data_AF-A0A7W1NEY7-F1
#
_entry.id   AF-A0A7W1NEY7-F1
#
_cell.length_a   1.000
_cell.length_b   1.000
_cell.length_c   1.000
_cell.angle_alpha   90.00
_cell.angle_beta   90.00
_cell.angle_gamma   90.00
#
_symmetry.space_group_name_H-M   'P 1'
#
loop_
_entity.id
_entity.type
_entity.pdbx_description
1 polymer ?
#
loop_
_entity_poly.entity_id
_entity_poly.type
_entity_poly.pdbx_seq_one_letter_code
_entity_poly.pdbx_strand_id
1 'polypeptide(L)' 'MRDNRPFCLAIGTSDSSGATGIQSDLKTFTSLDCYGAAIVTSVQAQSMSSVRDRSVLPDTS' A
#
# COMPACT_ATOMS: atom_id res chain seq x y z
N MET A 1 13.87 -26.41 -16.28
CA MET A 1 14.44 -25.05 -16.33
C MET A 1 14.31 -24.47 -14.94
N ARG A 2 15.42 -24.22 -14.23
CA ARG A 2 15.33 -23.54 -12.92
C ARG A 2 15.20 -22.05 -13.22
N ASP A 3 14.11 -21.46 -12.73
CA ASP A 3 13.94 -20.02 -12.72
C ASP A 3 15.05 -19.43 -11.82
N ASN A 4 16.00 -18.73 -12.43
CA ASN A 4 17.20 -18.23 -11.77
C ASN A 4 17.05 -16.74 -11.41
N ARG A 5 15.82 -16.23 -11.41
CA ARG A 5 15.51 -14.85 -11.05
C ARG A 5 15.81 -14.61 -9.56
N PRO A 6 16.42 -13.46 -9.21
CA PRO A 6 16.69 -13.12 -7.83
C PRO A 6 15.39 -13.07 -7.01
N PHE A 7 15.44 -13.60 -5.79
CA PHE A 7 14.32 -13.56 -4.85
C PHE A 7 14.37 -12.27 -4.03
N CYS A 8 13.32 -11.47 -4.11
CA CYS A 8 13.22 -10.19 -3.41
C CYS A 8 12.06 -10.20 -2.41
N LEU A 9 12.34 -9.84 -1.16
CA LEU A 9 11.35 -9.81 -0.07
C LEU A 9 11.15 -8.38 0.43
N ALA A 10 9.92 -7.87 0.30
CA ALA A 10 9.51 -6.60 0.91
C ALA A 10 8.81 -6.84 2.26
N ILE A 11 9.12 -6.05 3.27
CA ILE A 11 8.48 -6.09 4.58
C ILE A 11 7.97 -4.69 4.90
N GLY A 12 6.66 -4.53 5.07
CA GLY A 12 6.11 -3.20 5.25
C GLY A 12 4.60 -3.17 5.37
N THR A 13 4.06 -1.98 5.28
CA THR A 13 2.63 -1.74 5.41
C THR A 13 1.93 -1.97 4.06
N SER A 14 0.72 -2.54 4.10
CA SER A 14 -0.17 -2.65 2.95
C SER A 14 -1.15 -1.47 2.99
N ASP A 15 -1.06 -0.60 1.98
CA ASP A 15 -2.01 0.48 1.78
C ASP A 15 -3.01 0.10 0.68
N SER A 16 -4.31 0.21 0.98
CA SER A 16 -5.39 -0.17 0.05
C SER A 16 -5.50 0.72 -1.18
N SER A 17 -4.84 1.88 -1.22
CA SER A 17 -4.87 2.81 -2.37
C SER A 17 -4.02 2.31 -3.55
N GLY A 18 -3.12 1.35 -3.32
CA GLY A 18 -2.25 0.76 -4.35
C GLY A 18 -1.15 1.68 -4.90
N ALA A 19 -0.98 2.87 -4.32
CA ALA A 19 0.03 3.85 -4.71
C ALA A 19 1.31 3.78 -3.84
N THR A 20 1.27 3.12 -2.68
CA THR A 20 2.36 3.11 -1.69
C THR A 20 2.54 1.74 -1.02
N GLY A 21 3.69 1.54 -0.36
CA GLY A 21 4.02 0.33 0.40
C GLY A 21 4.33 -0.89 -0.48
N ILE A 22 3.95 -2.07 0.01
CA ILE A 22 4.27 -3.38 -0.60
C ILE A 22 3.86 -3.51 -2.08
N GLN A 23 2.80 -2.82 -2.52
CA GLN A 23 2.40 -2.84 -3.93
C GLN A 23 3.38 -2.09 -4.86
N SER A 24 4.03 -1.03 -4.39
CA SER A 24 5.05 -0.32 -5.17
C SER A 24 6.36 -1.13 -5.22
N ASP A 25 6.67 -1.85 -4.15
CA ASP A 25 7.85 -2.73 -4.09
C ASP A 25 7.73 -3.90 -5.06
N LEU A 26 6.56 -4.57 -5.11
CA LEU A 26 6.32 -5.66 -6.06
C LEU A 26 6.36 -5.19 -7.53
N LYS A 27 5.90 -3.96 -7.83
CA LYS A 27 6.07 -3.37 -9.18
C LYS A 27 7.55 -3.17 -9.52
N THR A 28 8.33 -2.72 -8.55
CA THR A 28 9.79 -2.54 -8.71
C THR A 28 10.49 -3.88 -8.92
N PHE A 29 10.17 -4.91 -8.13
CA PHE A 29 10.74 -6.25 -8.29
C PHE A 29 10.41 -6.86 -9.64
N THR A 30 9.16 -6.69 -10.10
CA THR A 30 8.75 -7.16 -11.43
C THR A 30 9.51 -6.43 -12.54
N SER A 31 9.73 -5.12 -12.40
CA SER A 31 10.52 -4.35 -13.39
C SER A 31 12.01 -4.70 -13.42
N LEU A 32 12.53 -5.30 -12.34
CA LEU A 32 13.92 -5.75 -12.23
C LEU A 32 14.09 -7.25 -12.54
N ASP A 33 13.05 -7.91 -13.06
CA ASP A 33 13.00 -9.35 -13.36
C ASP A 33 13.29 -10.23 -12.13
N CYS A 34 12.82 -9.79 -10.96
CA CYS A 34 12.91 -10.53 -9.70
C CYS A 34 11.61 -11.28 -9.40
N TYR A 35 11.73 -12.41 -8.69
CA TYR A 35 10.58 -13.01 -8.02
C TYR A 35 10.29 -12.26 -6.72
N GLY A 36 9.23 -11.46 -6.72
CA GLY A 36 8.83 -10.63 -5.58
C GLY A 36 7.93 -11.37 -4.59
N ALA A 37 8.28 -11.31 -3.30
CA ALA A 37 7.46 -11.74 -2.18
C ALA A 37 7.28 -10.58 -1.19
N ALA A 38 6.20 -10.60 -0.39
CA ALA A 38 5.96 -9.56 0.59
C ALA A 38 5.36 -10.06 1.90
N ILE A 39 5.78 -9.44 3.01
CA ILE A 39 5.27 -9.67 4.36
C ILE A 39 4.60 -8.37 4.84
N VAL A 40 3.29 -8.43 5.02
CA VAL A 40 2.47 -7.29 5.48
C VAL A 40 2.53 -7.20 6.99
N THR A 41 3.10 -6.11 7.53
CA THR A 41 3.21 -5.87 8.99
C THR A 41 2.06 -5.05 9.56
N SER A 42 1.38 -4.26 8.72
CA SER A 42 0.13 -3.58 9.06
C SER A 42 -0.68 -3.28 7.80
N VAL A 43 -2.01 -3.24 7.93
CA VAL A 43 -2.92 -2.85 6.85
C VAL A 43 -3.44 -1.46 7.17
N GLN A 44 -3.04 -0.44 6.40
CA GLN A 44 -3.65 0.88 6.46
C GLN A 44 -4.84 0.91 5.50
N ALA A 45 -6.04 0.88 6.08
CA ALA A 45 -7.28 1.23 5.38
C ALA A 45 -7.51 2.74 5.51
N GLN A 46 -6.71 3.56 4.82
CA GLN A 46 -7.08 4.95 4.60
C GLN A 46 -8.11 5.00 3.47
N SER A 47 -9.37 4.80 3.82
CA SER A 47 -10.47 5.16 2.94
C SER A 47 -10.51 6.69 2.88
N MET A 48 -10.41 7.26 1.69
CA MET A 48 -10.97 8.59 1.41
C MET A 48 -12.49 8.48 1.53
N SER A 49 -13.00 8.18 2.72
CA SER A 49 -14.39 8.45 3.07
C SER A 49 -14.50 9.96 3.04
N SER A 50 -14.81 10.44 1.84
CA SER A 50 -15.35 11.77 1.55
C SER A 50 -16.14 12.22 2.77
N VAL A 51 -15.71 13.31 3.41
CA VAL A 51 -16.44 13.96 4.49
C VAL A 51 -17.78 14.38 3.88
N ARG A 52 -18.81 13.54 4.04
CA ARG A 52 -20.15 13.78 3.48
C ARG A 52 -20.95 14.76 4.31
N ASP A 53 -20.53 15.03 5.54
CA ASP A 53 -21.20 15.98 6.40
C ASP A 53 -20.23 16.60 7.40
N ARG A 54 -20.27 17.93 7.51
CA ARG A 54 -19.60 18.73 8.53
C ARG A 54 -20.67 19.64 9.11
N SER A 55 -21.30 19.19 10.19
CA SER A 55 -22.17 20.04 10.99
C SER A 55 -21.34 21.13 11.67
N VAL A 56 -21.32 22.33 11.10
CA VAL A 56 -20.78 23.51 11.77
C VAL A 56 -21.76 23.87 12.88
N LEU A 57 -21.32 23.78 14.14
CA LEU A 57 -22.12 24.23 15.28
C LEU A 57 -22.29 25.75 15.19
N PRO A 58 -23.50 26.27 15.47
CA PRO A 58 -23.72 27.72 15.45
C PRO A 58 -22.89 28.40 16.53
N ASP A 59 -22.15 29.43 16.15
CA ASP A 59 -21.42 30.29 17.08
C ASP A 59 -22.44 30.98 18.00
N THR A 60 -22.38 30.68 19.30
CA THR A 60 -23.11 31.42 20.33
C THR A 60 -22.55 32.83 20.40
N SER A 61 -23.29 33.79 19.84
CA SER A 61 -23.15 35.22 20.11
C SER A 61 -23.61 35.57 21.52
#